data_AF-A0A485B3F3-F1
#
_entry.id   AF-A0A485B3F3-F1
#
_cell.length_a   1.000
_cell.length_b   1.000
_cell.length_c   1.000
_cell.angle_alpha   90.00
_cell.angle_beta   90.00
_cell.angle_gamma   90.00
#
_symmetry.space_group_name_H-M   'P 1'
#
loop_
_entity.id
_entity.type
_entity.pdbx_description
1 polymer ?
#
loop_
_entity_poly.entity_id
_entity_poly.type
_entity_poly.pdbx_seq_one_letter_code
_entity_poly.pdbx_strand_id
1 'polypeptide(L)'
;MSQKPVRGDRSRRDDDRYLFLEAMMSAEKALYISYIGRSIQDNSERYPSVLVQELLDYIGQSHCLVGDEGLNCDESEQRVKEHIMHQHSRMPFDAENYRADERQSYAHEWLAAASQQGEAHADFIQPLEPFGTHHAAAGTTTALLASSGAGVLPAPITG
;
A
#
# COMPACT_ATOMS: atom_id res chain seq x y z
N MET A 1 -33.11 -7.54 15.72
CA MET A 1 -33.03 -6.46 16.72
C MET A 1 -34.16 -6.62 17.70
N SER A 2 -33.89 -6.63 19.01
CA SER A 2 -34.95 -6.71 20.03
C SER A 2 -35.78 -5.43 19.99
N GLN A 3 -37.12 -5.55 20.02
CA GLN A 3 -38.02 -4.40 19.93
C GLN A 3 -38.06 -3.57 21.24
N LYS A 4 -37.43 -4.06 22.32
CA LYS A 4 -37.26 -3.35 23.60
C LYS A 4 -35.90 -3.72 24.23
N PRO A 5 -34.82 -2.99 23.92
CA PRO A 5 -33.52 -3.23 24.54
C PRO A 5 -33.56 -2.93 26.05
N VAL A 6 -32.93 -3.78 26.85
CA VAL A 6 -32.78 -3.64 28.30
C VAL A 6 -31.29 -3.49 28.64
N ARG A 7 -30.98 -2.81 29.76
CA ARG A 7 -29.61 -2.68 30.25
C ARG A 7 -29.00 -4.08 30.46
N GLY A 8 -27.86 -4.34 29.82
CA GLY A 8 -27.18 -5.64 29.84
C GLY A 8 -27.36 -6.46 28.55
N ASP A 9 -28.29 -6.06 27.67
CA ASP A 9 -28.40 -6.67 26.35
C ASP A 9 -27.16 -6.34 25.51
N ARG A 10 -26.54 -7.37 24.93
CA ARG A 10 -25.43 -7.18 23.99
C ARG A 10 -25.96 -6.78 22.62
N SER A 11 -25.27 -5.83 22.03
CA SER A 11 -25.51 -5.37 20.67
C SER A 11 -24.17 -5.39 19.96
N ARG A 12 -24.10 -6.04 18.79
CA ARG A 12 -22.88 -6.07 17.99
C ARG A 12 -22.37 -4.66 17.69
N ARG A 13 -23.27 -3.70 17.47
CA ARG A 13 -22.92 -2.30 17.23
C ARG A 13 -22.21 -1.69 18.45
N ASP A 14 -22.73 -1.92 19.65
CA ASP A 14 -22.18 -1.33 20.86
C ASP A 14 -20.86 -2.01 21.23
N ASP A 15 -20.78 -3.32 21.05
CA ASP A 15 -19.54 -4.09 21.20
C ASP A 15 -18.45 -3.60 20.23
N ASP A 16 -18.76 -3.41 18.94
CA ASP A 16 -17.78 -2.92 17.94
C ASP A 16 -17.31 -1.47 18.25
N ARG A 17 -18.21 -0.58 18.71
CA ARG A 17 -17.83 0.78 19.13
C ARG A 17 -16.96 0.76 20.38
N TYR A 18 -17.28 -0.11 21.34
CA TYR A 18 -16.50 -0.26 22.56
C TYR A 18 -15.12 -0.84 22.28
N LEU A 19 -14.98 -1.81 21.37
CA LEU A 19 -13.68 -2.34 20.94
C LEU A 19 -12.79 -1.25 20.31
N PHE A 20 -13.35 -0.33 19.53
CA PHE A 20 -12.58 0.80 19.00
C PHE A 20 -12.03 1.71 20.11
N LEU A 21 -12.85 1.99 21.13
CA LEU A 21 -12.43 2.75 22.29
C LEU A 21 -11.34 2.03 23.10
N GLU A 22 -11.47 0.72 23.30
CA GLU A 22 -10.45 -0.08 23.97
C GLU A 22 -9.13 -0.06 23.20
N ALA A 23 -9.15 -0.16 21.87
CA ALA A 23 -7.96 -0.04 21.03
C ALA A 23 -7.29 1.34 21.19
N MET A 24 -8.07 2.43 21.24
CA MET A 24 -7.54 3.77 21.50
C MET A 24 -6.89 3.87 22.88
N MET A 25 -7.55 3.36 23.93
CA MET A 25 -7.06 3.44 25.31
C MET A 25 -5.87 2.52 25.59
N SER A 26 -5.73 1.43 24.83
CA SER A 26 -4.65 0.45 24.99
C SER A 26 -3.37 0.86 24.26
N ALA A 27 -3.45 1.82 23.33
CA ALA A 27 -2.29 2.30 22.59
C ALA A 27 -1.41 3.21 23.47
N GLU A 28 -0.28 2.70 23.97
CA GLU A 28 0.59 3.47 24.87
C GLU A 28 1.47 4.51 24.15
N LYS A 29 1.92 4.19 22.92
CA LYS A 29 2.91 5.01 22.19
C LYS A 29 2.36 5.61 20.92
N ALA A 30 1.71 4.79 20.10
CA ALA A 30 1.18 5.19 18.82
C ALA A 30 -0.08 4.40 18.48
N LEU A 31 -1.06 5.09 17.90
CA LEU A 31 -2.27 4.50 17.35
C LEU A 31 -2.21 4.64 15.83
N TYR A 32 -2.09 3.52 15.12
CA TYR A 32 -2.09 3.50 13.65
C TYR A 32 -3.47 3.12 13.13
N ILE A 33 -4.06 3.99 12.30
CA ILE A 33 -5.36 3.78 11.67
C ILE A 33 -5.19 3.92 10.16
N SER A 34 -5.73 2.95 9.42
CA SER A 34 -5.76 3.00 7.95
C SER A 34 -7.11 2.58 7.42
N TYR A 35 -7.51 3.17 6.29
CA TYR A 35 -8.70 2.77 5.54
C TYR A 35 -8.44 2.88 4.04
N ILE A 36 -9.25 2.20 3.23
CA ILE A 36 -9.18 2.30 1.77
C ILE A 36 -9.96 3.55 1.34
N GLY A 37 -9.25 4.61 0.96
CA GLY A 37 -9.86 5.90 0.59
C GLY A 37 -10.45 5.98 -0.81
N ARG A 38 -10.10 5.06 -1.72
CA ARG A 38 -10.65 5.03 -3.08
C ARG A 38 -10.86 3.61 -3.60
N SER A 39 -11.87 3.44 -4.44
CA SER A 39 -12.14 2.20 -5.14
C SER A 39 -11.10 1.94 -6.23
N ILE A 40 -10.58 0.71 -6.32
CA ILE A 40 -9.58 0.32 -7.32
C ILE A 40 -10.16 0.19 -8.74
N GLN A 41 -11.49 0.05 -8.86
CA GLN A 41 -12.17 -0.22 -10.14
C GLN A 41 -12.52 1.06 -10.89
N ASP A 42 -13.13 2.01 -10.19
CA ASP A 42 -13.75 3.22 -10.73
C ASP A 42 -13.21 4.51 -10.10
N ASN A 43 -12.21 4.41 -9.20
CA ASN A 43 -11.58 5.55 -8.53
C ASN A 43 -12.53 6.42 -7.68
N SER A 44 -13.73 5.92 -7.39
CA SER A 44 -14.70 6.60 -6.52
C SER A 44 -14.16 6.70 -5.10
N GLU A 45 -14.45 7.83 -4.44
CA GLU A 45 -14.05 8.09 -3.07
C GLU A 45 -14.78 7.16 -2.10
N ARG A 46 -14.06 6.72 -1.08
CA ARG A 46 -14.58 5.91 0.02
C ARG A 46 -14.35 6.64 1.32
N TYR A 47 -15.39 6.63 2.15
CA TYR A 47 -15.34 7.24 3.46
C TYR A 47 -14.78 6.27 4.51
N PRO A 48 -14.06 6.79 5.51
CA PRO A 48 -13.63 5.98 6.64
C PRO A 48 -14.84 5.49 7.45
N SER A 49 -14.59 4.59 8.40
CA SER A 49 -15.60 4.23 9.41
C SER A 49 -16.06 5.50 10.15
N VAL A 50 -17.35 5.57 10.51
CA VAL A 50 -17.91 6.68 11.29
C VAL A 50 -17.11 6.93 12.58
N LEU A 51 -16.58 5.89 13.21
CA LEU A 51 -15.74 6.02 14.41
C LEU A 51 -14.41 6.73 14.14
N VAL A 52 -13.81 6.48 12.98
CA VAL A 52 -12.58 7.16 12.56
C VAL A 52 -12.88 8.62 12.20
N GLN A 53 -14.04 8.88 11.57
CA GLN A 53 -14.49 10.25 11.31
C GLN A 53 -14.73 11.02 12.62
N GLU A 54 -15.46 10.44 13.58
CA GLU A 54 -15.69 11.03 14.91
C GLU A 54 -14.37 11.37 15.62
N LEU A 55 -13.36 10.49 15.52
CA LEU A 55 -12.03 10.74 16.08
C LEU A 55 -11.28 11.87 15.36
N LEU A 56 -11.27 11.86 14.02
CA LEU A 56 -10.61 12.91 13.22
C LEU A 56 -11.26 14.28 13.44
N ASP A 57 -12.58 14.34 13.53
CA ASP A 57 -13.34 15.55 13.82
C ASP A 57 -12.99 16.06 15.22
N TYR A 58 -12.98 15.18 16.23
CA TYR A 58 -12.59 15.55 17.58
C TYR A 58 -11.15 16.10 17.65
N ILE A 59 -10.19 15.45 16.99
CA ILE A 59 -8.80 15.92 16.95
C ILE A 59 -8.72 17.29 16.25
N GLY A 60 -9.38 17.45 15.09
CA GLY A 60 -9.37 18.72 14.36
C GLY A 60 -10.00 19.88 15.14
N GLN A 61 -11.06 19.62 15.91
CA GLN A 61 -11.75 20.65 16.71
C GLN A 61 -11.04 21.00 18.02
N SER A 62 -10.14 20.14 18.51
CA SER A 62 -9.47 20.30 19.82
C SER A 62 -7.99 20.65 19.72
N HIS A 63 -7.43 20.73 18.51
CA HIS A 63 -6.03 21.03 18.26
C HIS A 63 -5.86 22.14 17.22
N CYS A 64 -4.69 22.79 17.25
CA CYS A 64 -4.27 23.79 16.28
C CYS A 64 -2.78 23.56 16.01
N LEU A 65 -2.36 23.70 14.75
CA LEU A 65 -0.95 23.59 14.38
C LEU A 65 -0.21 24.87 14.79
N VAL A 66 1.08 24.73 15.09
CA VAL A 66 1.94 25.88 15.40
C VAL A 66 2.02 26.79 14.18
N GLY A 67 1.70 28.08 14.36
CA GLY A 67 1.64 29.08 13.29
C GLY A 67 0.24 29.29 12.69
N ASP A 68 -0.74 28.47 13.04
CA ASP A 68 -2.13 28.60 12.59
C ASP A 68 -3.03 29.33 13.60
N GLU A 69 -2.47 29.93 14.66
CA GLU A 69 -3.24 30.52 15.78
C GLU A 69 -4.10 31.73 15.36
N GLY A 70 -3.81 32.33 14.21
CA GLY A 70 -4.57 33.44 13.63
C GLY A 70 -5.69 33.01 12.67
N LEU A 71 -5.80 31.72 12.35
CA LEU A 71 -6.85 31.20 11.47
C LEU A 71 -8.18 31.10 12.22
N ASN A 72 -9.27 31.01 11.45
CA ASN A 72 -10.55 30.66 12.05
C ASN A 72 -10.59 29.15 12.42
N CYS A 73 -11.58 28.78 13.23
CA CYS A 73 -11.72 27.41 13.73
C CYS A 73 -11.80 26.37 12.60
N ASP A 74 -12.59 26.64 11.56
CA ASP A 74 -12.84 25.69 10.46
C ASP A 74 -11.56 25.50 9.61
N GLU A 75 -10.81 26.58 9.36
CA GLU A 75 -9.54 26.55 8.63
C GLU A 75 -8.45 25.79 9.41
N SER A 76 -8.34 26.05 10.71
CA SER A 76 -7.39 25.34 11.59
C SER A 76 -7.75 23.85 11.67
N GLU A 77 -9.03 23.52 11.85
CA GLU A 77 -9.52 22.14 11.89
C GLU A 77 -9.14 21.38 10.61
N GLN A 78 -9.35 21.99 9.45
CA GLN A 78 -9.01 21.38 8.16
C GLN A 78 -7.50 21.11 8.04
N ARG A 79 -6.64 22.06 8.43
CA ARG A 79 -5.19 21.88 8.38
C ARG A 79 -4.70 20.79 9.33
N VAL A 80 -5.28 20.68 10.52
CA VAL A 80 -4.96 19.60 11.46
C VAL A 80 -5.31 18.23 10.84
N LYS A 81 -6.50 18.11 10.24
CA LYS A 81 -6.91 16.87 9.55
C LYS A 81 -5.96 16.51 8.41
N GLU A 82 -5.60 17.48 7.57
CA GLU A 82 -4.64 17.29 6.48
C GLU A 82 -3.23 16.90 6.98
N HIS A 83 -2.82 17.41 8.14
CA HIS A 83 -1.51 17.11 8.71
C HIS A 83 -1.39 15.67 9.22
N ILE A 84 -2.45 15.14 9.85
CA ILE A 84 -2.43 13.79 10.43
C ILE A 84 -2.86 12.72 9.42
N MET A 85 -3.60 13.08 8.37
CA MET A 85 -4.03 12.17 7.32
C MET A 85 -2.98 12.11 6.21
N HIS A 86 -2.63 10.89 5.80
CA HIS A 86 -1.71 10.68 4.70
C HIS A 86 -2.33 9.76 3.66
N GLN A 87 -2.27 10.21 2.40
CA GLN A 87 -2.74 9.44 1.26
C GLN A 87 -1.54 8.68 0.67
N HIS A 88 -1.56 7.36 0.78
CA HIS A 88 -0.54 6.52 0.18
C HIS A 88 -0.75 6.38 -1.34
N SER A 89 0.36 6.28 -2.06
CA SER A 89 0.37 6.00 -3.49
C SER A 89 -0.26 4.64 -3.80
N ARG A 90 -0.76 4.48 -5.04
CA ARG A 90 -1.42 3.24 -5.46
C ARG A 90 -0.44 2.09 -5.65
N MET A 91 0.74 2.38 -6.19
CA MET A 91 1.72 1.38 -6.57
C MET A 91 2.90 1.41 -5.60
N PRO A 92 3.44 0.24 -5.19
CA PRO A 92 4.56 0.19 -4.24
C PRO A 92 5.85 0.78 -4.80
N PHE A 93 6.00 0.83 -6.13
CA PHE A 93 7.14 1.40 -6.85
C PHE A 93 6.93 2.85 -7.28
N ASP A 94 5.88 3.53 -6.80
CA ASP A 94 5.76 4.96 -7.05
C ASP A 94 6.98 5.70 -6.48
N ALA A 95 7.53 6.64 -7.24
CA ALA A 95 8.74 7.38 -6.87
C ALA A 95 8.55 8.14 -5.54
N GLU A 96 7.32 8.54 -5.21
CA GLU A 96 7.01 9.23 -3.95
C GLU A 96 7.35 8.39 -2.73
N ASN A 97 7.21 7.07 -2.80
CA ASN A 97 7.51 6.16 -1.68
C ASN A 97 9.01 6.07 -1.38
N TYR A 98 9.89 6.51 -2.28
CA TYR A 98 11.35 6.40 -2.13
C TYR A 98 12.02 7.76 -1.91
N ARG A 99 11.25 8.84 -1.77
CA ARG A 99 11.76 10.14 -1.37
C ARG A 99 12.31 10.07 0.07
N ALA A 100 13.34 10.87 0.33
CA ALA A 100 13.96 10.96 1.66
C ALA A 100 13.02 11.71 2.62
N ASP A 101 12.14 10.95 3.27
CA ASP A 101 11.16 11.41 4.26
C ASP A 101 10.99 10.32 5.35
N GLU A 102 10.30 10.63 6.45
CA GLU A 102 10.02 9.70 7.55
C GLU A 102 9.35 8.40 7.08
N ARG A 103 8.59 8.47 5.98
CA ARG A 103 7.79 7.37 5.44
C ARG A 103 8.42 6.69 4.23
N GLN A 104 9.73 6.88 4.02
CA GLN A 104 10.45 6.20 2.95
C GLN A 104 10.26 4.68 3.05
N SER A 105 9.93 4.06 1.93
CA SER A 105 9.82 2.62 1.80
C SER A 105 11.18 1.95 2.02
N TYR A 106 11.18 0.88 2.80
CA TYR A 106 12.34 0.02 3.03
C TYR A 106 12.49 -1.08 1.96
N ALA A 107 11.54 -1.18 1.02
CA ALA A 107 11.48 -2.22 -0.02
C ALA A 107 12.41 -1.90 -1.20
N HIS A 108 13.70 -2.21 -1.06
CA HIS A 108 14.72 -1.91 -2.06
C HIS A 108 14.46 -2.58 -3.42
N GLU A 109 13.71 -3.69 -3.47
CA GLU A 109 13.37 -4.40 -4.71
C GLU A 109 12.67 -3.52 -5.75
N TRP A 110 11.96 -2.49 -5.31
CA TRP A 110 11.23 -1.56 -6.18
C TRP A 110 12.03 -0.31 -6.55
N LEU A 111 13.21 -0.09 -5.95
CA LEU A 111 13.98 1.15 -6.13
C LEU A 111 14.35 1.37 -7.59
N ALA A 112 14.73 0.31 -8.31
CA ALA A 112 15.05 0.39 -9.74
C ALA A 112 13.84 0.83 -10.59
N ALA A 113 12.64 0.32 -10.27
CA ALA A 113 11.41 0.72 -10.93
C ALA A 113 11.02 2.16 -10.57
N ALA A 114 11.12 2.53 -9.29
CA ALA A 114 10.82 3.88 -8.80
C ALA A 114 11.75 4.95 -9.36
N SER A 115 13.02 4.61 -9.57
CA SER A 115 14.04 5.49 -10.14
C SER A 115 14.14 5.43 -11.67
N GLN A 116 13.27 4.65 -12.33
CA GLN A 116 13.26 4.44 -13.79
C GLN A 116 14.60 3.93 -14.33
N GLN A 117 15.30 3.11 -13.55
CA GLN A 117 16.57 2.47 -13.92
C GLN A 117 16.38 1.11 -14.62
N GLY A 118 15.14 0.70 -14.88
CA GLY A 118 14.85 -0.52 -15.62
C GLY A 118 15.23 -0.40 -17.09
N GLU A 119 15.72 -1.48 -17.67
CA GLU A 119 15.86 -1.59 -19.13
C GLU A 119 14.48 -1.84 -19.75
N ALA A 120 14.14 -1.07 -20.77
CA ALA A 120 12.94 -1.35 -21.55
C ALA A 120 13.08 -2.73 -22.19
N HIS A 121 12.08 -3.59 -21.99
CA HIS A 121 12.01 -4.81 -22.78
C HIS A 121 11.95 -4.46 -24.26
N ALA A 122 12.57 -5.31 -25.08
CA ALA A 122 12.42 -5.24 -26.52
C ALA A 122 10.92 -5.27 -26.88
N ASP A 123 10.56 -4.62 -27.99
CA ASP A 123 9.17 -4.54 -28.43
C ASP A 123 8.50 -5.92 -28.40
N PHE A 124 7.27 -5.99 -27.91
CA PHE A 124 6.55 -7.26 -27.81
C PHE A 124 6.40 -7.95 -29.18
N ILE A 125 6.25 -7.15 -30.24
CA ILE A 125 6.13 -7.64 -31.62
C ILE A 125 7.54 -7.71 -32.21
N GLN A 126 8.15 -8.88 -32.14
CA GLN A 126 9.44 -9.17 -32.79
C GLN A 126 9.25 -10.21 -33.89
N PRO A 127 9.94 -10.08 -35.05
CA PRO A 127 10.02 -11.16 -36.02
C PRO A 127 10.58 -12.42 -35.35
N LEU A 128 9.95 -13.57 -35.59
CA LEU A 128 10.51 -14.85 -35.15
C LEU A 128 11.86 -15.07 -35.82
N GLU A 129 12.86 -15.47 -35.03
CA GLU A 129 14.15 -15.94 -35.54
C GLU A 129 13.90 -16.99 -36.63
N PRO A 130 14.46 -16.82 -37.84
CA PRO A 130 14.25 -17.78 -38.90
C PRO A 130 14.78 -19.14 -38.44
N PHE A 131 13.94 -20.18 -38.55
CA PHE A 131 14.35 -21.54 -38.26
C PHE A 131 15.61 -21.85 -39.06
N GLY A 132 16.75 -21.99 -38.37
CA GLY A 132 18.00 -22.39 -38.97
C GLY A 132 17.75 -23.67 -39.77
N THR A 133 18.05 -23.63 -41.06
CA THR A 133 18.05 -24.83 -41.91
C THR A 133 19.05 -25.82 -41.32
N HIS A 134 18.57 -26.74 -40.48
CA HIS A 134 19.31 -27.96 -40.20
C HIS A 134 19.50 -28.65 -41.55
N HIS A 135 20.71 -28.54 -42.07
CA HIS A 135 21.14 -29.24 -43.27
C HIS A 135 20.83 -30.72 -43.05
N ALA A 136 19.95 -31.28 -43.87
CA ALA A 136 19.54 -32.66 -43.82
C ALA A 136 20.75 -33.57 -44.15
N ALA A 137 21.55 -33.88 -43.15
CA ALA A 137 22.40 -35.05 -43.18
C ALA A 137 21.53 -36.23 -42.76
N ALA A 138 21.14 -37.04 -43.74
CA ALA A 138 20.48 -38.31 -43.53
C ALA A 138 21.29 -39.17 -42.55
N GLY A 139 20.69 -39.59 -41.44
CA GLY A 139 21.34 -40.52 -40.53
C GLY A 139 20.75 -40.54 -39.12
N THR A 140 19.85 -41.49 -38.91
CA THR A 140 19.68 -42.22 -37.64
C THR A 140 19.11 -41.45 -36.44
N THR A 141 17.86 -41.79 -36.13
CA THR A 141 17.22 -41.67 -34.82
C THR A 141 18.21 -41.93 -33.68
N THR A 142 18.47 -40.93 -32.85
CA THR A 142 18.83 -41.11 -31.45
C THR A 142 18.27 -39.93 -30.67
N ALA A 143 17.31 -40.25 -29.79
CA ALA A 143 16.86 -39.33 -28.76
C ALA A 143 18.05 -38.98 -27.86
N LEU A 144 18.32 -37.69 -27.67
CA LEU A 144 19.10 -37.23 -26.53
C LEU A 144 18.40 -36.02 -25.91
N LEU A 145 17.84 -36.28 -24.73
CA LEU A 145 17.49 -35.27 -23.74
C LEU A 145 18.76 -34.49 -23.38
N ALA A 146 18.69 -33.16 -23.42
CA ALA A 146 19.57 -32.30 -22.63
C ALA A 146 18.76 -31.14 -22.06
N SER A 147 18.27 -31.36 -20.85
CA SER A 147 17.95 -30.32 -19.90
C SER A 147 19.15 -29.41 -19.66
N SER A 148 18.97 -28.10 -19.78
CA SER A 148 19.80 -27.09 -19.12
C SER A 148 18.96 -25.83 -19.07
N GLY A 149 18.72 -25.18 -17.94
CA GLY A 149 19.37 -25.28 -16.65
C GLY A 149 19.15 -23.92 -16.01
N ALA A 150 18.47 -23.92 -14.86
CA ALA A 150 18.27 -22.75 -14.04
C ALA A 150 19.60 -22.02 -13.80
N GLY A 151 19.68 -20.75 -14.22
CA GLY A 151 20.73 -19.83 -13.80
C GLY A 151 20.38 -19.25 -12.43
N VAL A 152 20.50 -20.09 -11.40
CA VAL A 152 20.66 -19.64 -10.01
C VAL A 152 22.16 -19.58 -9.74
N LEU A 153 22.67 -18.38 -9.49
CA LEU A 153 23.96 -18.19 -8.85
C LEU A 153 23.73 -17.38 -7.57
N PRO A 154 23.95 -17.97 -6.39
CA PRO A 154 24.18 -17.22 -5.16
C PRO A 154 25.66 -17.23 -4.75
N ALA A 155 26.00 -16.22 -3.95
CA ALA A 155 27.13 -16.11 -3.01
C ALA A 155 28.50 -15.65 -3.59
N PRO A 156 29.37 -14.96 -2.79
CA PRO A 156 29.42 -15.00 -1.32
C PRO A 156 29.46 -13.67 -0.56
N ILE A 157 28.90 -13.76 0.63
CA ILE A 157 29.25 -13.02 1.85
C ILE A 157 30.73 -13.21 2.19
N THR A 158 31.44 -12.11 2.44
CA THR A 158 32.64 -12.09 3.29
C THR A 158 32.82 -10.68 3.86
N GLY A 159 32.91 -10.56 5.19
CA GLY A 159 33.32 -9.34 5.92
C GLY A 159 32.25 -8.79 6.84
#